data_AF-A0A7W0QFF6-F1
#
_entry.id   AF-A0A7W0QFF6-F1
#
_cell.length_a   1.000
_cell.length_b   1.000
_cell.length_c   1.000
_cell.angle_alpha   90.00
_cell.angle_beta   90.00
_cell.angle_gamma   90.00
#
_symmetry.space_group_name_H-M   'P 1'
#
loop_
_entity.id
_entity.type
_entity.pdbx_description
1 polymer ?
#
loop_
_entity_poly.entity_id
_entity_poly.type
_entity_poly.pdbx_seq_one_letter_code
_entity_poly.pdbx_strand_id
1 'polypeptide(L)'
;MGVLASEQGWTVVNATTSRRSPLSTTSEPVLANRCDPDELGDVMESTSGRVLVLIDDLQRVEKADGIEAALGHRDRMLMVVASSPDFLTGRAGVMRSLPPMTAGMLLNPTGGLDGGAIGLRRIPQEWTSDSRAGRGILAVAGEPSHIQVPT
;
A
#
# COMPACT_ATOMS: atom_id res chain seq x y z
N MET A 1 6.21 8.67 4.76
CA MET A 1 5.06 8.07 5.49
C MET A 1 5.49 7.42 6.80
N GLY A 2 6.42 6.46 6.81
CA GLY A 2 6.87 5.79 8.04
C GLY A 2 7.37 6.73 9.15
N VAL A 3 8.23 7.70 8.82
CA VAL A 3 8.73 8.72 9.78
C VAL A 3 7.57 9.51 10.41
N LEU A 4 6.72 10.12 9.58
CA LEU A 4 5.55 10.88 10.05
C LEU A 4 4.61 10.04 10.93
N ALA A 5 4.36 8.78 10.57
CA ALA A 5 3.50 7.91 11.37
C ALA A 5 4.12 7.62 12.74
N SER A 6 5.43 7.35 12.79
CA SER A 6 6.15 7.11 14.04
C SER A 6 6.18 8.36 14.93
N GLU A 7 6.36 9.56 14.37
CA GLU A 7 6.23 10.82 15.10
C GLU A 7 4.83 11.02 15.71
N GLN A 8 3.80 10.42 15.11
CA GLN A 8 2.43 10.40 15.63
C GLN A 8 2.15 9.20 16.56
N GLY A 9 3.19 8.46 16.97
CA GLY A 9 3.10 7.33 17.90
C GLY A 9 2.57 6.04 17.28
N TRP A 10 2.71 5.86 15.96
CA TRP A 10 2.41 4.59 15.29
C TRP A 10 3.64 3.68 15.29
N THR A 11 3.42 2.39 15.55
CA THR A 11 4.41 1.36 15.26
C THR A 11 4.37 1.07 13.77
N VAL A 12 5.52 1.16 13.09
CA VAL A 12 5.60 0.84 11.66
C VAL A 12 6.08 -0.61 11.50
N VAL A 13 5.39 -1.39 10.67
CA VAL A 13 5.72 -2.79 10.36
C VAL A 13 5.83 -2.90 8.84
N ASN A 14 6.92 -3.48 8.35
CA ASN A 14 7.14 -3.71 6.92
C ASN A 14 7.00 -5.20 6.61
N ALA A 15 5.92 -5.58 5.90
CA ALA A 15 5.77 -6.93 5.38
C ALA A 15 6.57 -7.05 4.08
N THR A 16 7.73 -7.70 4.13
CA THR A 16 8.66 -7.70 3.01
C THR A 16 8.46 -8.92 2.12
N THR A 17 8.07 -8.71 0.87
CA THR A 17 7.86 -9.78 -0.11
C THR A 17 9.11 -10.11 -0.94
N SER A 18 10.17 -9.28 -0.83
CA SER A 18 11.40 -9.45 -1.59
C SER A 18 12.61 -8.84 -0.88
N ARG A 19 13.75 -9.53 -0.93
CA ARG A 19 15.05 -8.98 -0.47
C ARG A 19 15.53 -7.76 -1.27
N ARG A 20 14.96 -7.52 -2.46
CA ARG A 20 15.28 -6.36 -3.31
C ARG A 20 14.36 -5.17 -3.07
N SER A 21 13.30 -5.32 -2.27
CA SER A 21 12.42 -4.20 -1.92
C SER A 21 13.21 -3.14 -1.16
N PRO A 22 12.97 -1.85 -1.41
CA PRO A 22 13.49 -0.76 -0.58
C PRO A 22 13.14 -0.92 0.91
N LEU A 23 12.01 -1.55 1.24
CA LEU A 23 11.62 -1.84 2.63
C LEU A 23 12.56 -2.85 3.30
N SER A 24 13.19 -3.73 2.51
CA SER A 24 14.11 -4.77 2.99
C SER A 24 15.54 -4.26 3.15
N THR A 25 15.94 -3.23 2.41
CA THR A 25 17.32 -2.74 2.35
C THR A 25 17.53 -1.38 3.01
N THR A 26 16.45 -0.68 3.36
CA THR A 26 16.54 0.64 4.02
C THR A 26 17.32 0.58 5.34
N SER A 27 18.09 1.64 5.61
CA SER A 27 18.79 1.87 6.88
C SER A 27 17.96 2.70 7.86
N GLU A 28 16.77 3.16 7.47
CA GLU A 28 15.91 3.99 8.32
C GLU A 28 15.42 3.20 9.54
N PRO A 29 15.77 3.62 10.78
CA PRO A 29 15.42 2.87 12.00
C PRO A 29 13.91 2.67 12.16
N VAL A 30 13.11 3.65 11.72
CA VAL A 30 11.65 3.58 11.77
C VAL A 30 11.08 2.48 10.87
N LEU A 31 11.82 2.05 9.85
CA LEU A 31 11.44 0.97 8.94
C LEU A 31 12.18 -0.34 9.25
N ALA A 32 12.83 -0.45 10.41
CA ALA A 32 13.61 -1.63 10.77
C ALA A 32 12.75 -2.82 11.17
N ASN A 33 11.51 -2.59 11.64
CA ASN A 33 10.60 -3.67 11.99
C ASN A 33 10.05 -4.34 10.71
N ARG A 34 10.47 -5.58 10.48
CA ARG A 34 10.20 -6.35 9.27
C ARG A 34 9.67 -7.72 9.64
N CYS A 35 8.71 -8.20 8.87
CA CYS A 35 8.19 -9.56 8.99
C CYS A 35 7.88 -10.12 7.61
N ASP A 36 7.69 -11.44 7.54
CA ASP A 36 7.05 -12.06 6.40
C ASP A 36 5.54 -11.69 6.39
N PRO A 37 4.90 -11.54 5.20
CA PRO A 37 3.45 -11.38 5.13
C PRO A 37 2.65 -12.45 5.89
N ASP A 38 3.12 -13.69 5.96
CA ASP A 38 2.44 -14.77 6.68
C ASP A 38 2.49 -14.59 8.22
N GLU A 39 3.46 -13.80 8.73
CA GLU A 39 3.64 -13.52 10.16
C GLU A 39 2.84 -12.30 10.64
N LEU A 40 2.16 -11.59 9.74
CA LEU A 40 1.49 -10.32 10.06
C LEU A 40 0.44 -10.45 11.18
N GLY A 41 -0.26 -11.58 11.28
CA GLY A 41 -1.21 -11.85 12.37
C GLY A 41 -0.53 -11.79 13.73
N ASP A 42 0.52 -12.59 13.92
CA ASP A 42 1.29 -12.69 15.17
C ASP A 42 1.95 -11.35 15.55
N VAL A 43 2.45 -10.61 14.54
CA VAL A 43 3.03 -9.27 14.74
C VAL A 43 1.96 -8.30 15.22
N MET A 44 0.76 -8.34 14.64
CA MET A 44 -0.35 -7.51 15.11
C MET A 44 -0.74 -7.87 16.53
N GLU A 45 -0.88 -9.15 16.88
CA GLU A 45 -1.23 -9.59 18.24
C GLU A 45 -0.23 -9.13 19.30
N SER A 46 1.06 -9.22 19.00
CA SER A 46 2.15 -8.85 19.92
C SER A 46 2.42 -7.34 19.97
N THR A 47 2.01 -6.59 18.94
CA THR A 47 2.21 -5.14 18.89
C THR A 47 1.05 -4.41 19.54
N SER A 48 1.32 -3.62 20.57
CA SER A 48 0.32 -2.74 21.20
C SER A 48 0.17 -1.40 20.46
N GLY A 49 -1.01 -0.78 20.57
CA GLY A 49 -1.28 0.55 20.01
C GLY A 49 -1.60 0.56 18.51
N ARG A 50 -1.42 1.73 17.88
CA ARG A 50 -1.70 1.96 16.46
C ARG A 50 -0.55 1.43 15.60
N VAL A 51 -0.87 0.70 14.54
CA VAL A 51 0.11 0.05 13.68
C VAL A 51 -0.05 0.48 12.22
N LEU A 52 1.04 0.91 11.60
CA LEU A 52 1.13 1.17 10.17
C LEU A 52 1.81 -0.03 9.52
N VAL A 53 1.05 -0.79 8.74
CA VAL A 53 1.56 -1.92 7.95
C VAL A 53 1.89 -1.44 6.54
N LEU A 54 3.13 -1.61 6.12
CA LEU A 54 3.62 -1.30 4.78
C LEU A 54 3.91 -2.60 4.04
N ILE A 55 3.29 -2.79 2.87
CA ILE A 55 3.53 -3.95 2.01
C ILE A 55 3.93 -3.45 0.63
N ASP A 56 5.10 -3.85 0.18
CA ASP A 56 5.59 -3.57 -1.17
C ASP A 56 5.47 -4.81 -2.04
N ASP A 57 5.27 -4.62 -3.35
CA ASP A 57 5.05 -5.69 -4.31
C ASP A 57 3.98 -6.71 -3.86
N LEU A 58 2.77 -6.24 -3.47
CA LEU A 58 1.68 -7.10 -2.97
C LEU A 58 1.37 -8.29 -3.89
N GLN A 59 1.55 -8.13 -5.20
CA GLN A 59 1.37 -9.18 -6.21
C GLN A 59 2.29 -10.41 -6.02
N ARG A 60 3.31 -10.31 -5.17
CA ARG A 60 4.21 -11.41 -4.80
C ARG A 60 3.73 -12.23 -3.61
N VAL A 61 2.71 -11.77 -2.89
CA VAL A 61 2.15 -12.50 -1.75
C VAL A 61 1.31 -13.67 -2.27
N GLU A 62 1.76 -14.89 -1.97
CA GLU A 62 1.12 -16.11 -2.45
C GLU A 62 -0.13 -16.49 -1.63
N LYS A 63 -0.08 -16.26 -0.32
CA LYS A 63 -1.13 -16.61 0.65
C LYS A 63 -1.62 -15.40 1.39
N ALA A 64 -2.92 -15.39 1.69
CA ALA A 64 -3.55 -14.26 2.35
C ALA A 64 -3.65 -14.43 3.88
N ASP A 65 -3.35 -15.62 4.42
CA ASP A 65 -3.66 -16.01 5.81
C ASP A 65 -3.15 -14.99 6.86
N GLY A 66 -1.88 -14.56 6.76
CA GLY A 66 -1.31 -13.57 7.69
C GLY A 66 -1.92 -12.17 7.53
N ILE A 67 -2.24 -11.77 6.29
CA ILE A 67 -2.92 -10.50 5.99
C ILE A 67 -4.36 -10.53 6.50
N GLU A 68 -5.06 -11.65 6.30
CA GLU A 68 -6.42 -11.89 6.80
C GLU A 68 -6.48 -11.83 8.32
N ALA A 69 -5.53 -12.48 9.00
CA ALA A 69 -5.40 -12.38 10.45
C ALA A 69 -5.18 -10.92 10.90
N ALA A 70 -4.28 -10.18 10.25
CA ALA A 70 -4.03 -8.78 10.55
C ALA A 70 -5.25 -7.86 10.33
N LEU A 71 -6.10 -8.15 9.33
CA LEU A 71 -7.35 -7.43 9.09
C LEU A 71 -8.34 -7.55 10.25
N GLY A 72 -8.21 -8.57 11.11
CA GLY A 72 -8.94 -8.68 12.38
C GLY A 72 -8.68 -7.53 13.35
N HIS A 73 -7.57 -6.79 13.18
CA HIS A 73 -7.15 -5.65 14.00
C HIS A 73 -7.31 -4.29 13.29
N ARG A 74 -8.19 -4.20 12.30
CA ARG A 74 -8.41 -3.00 11.47
C ARG A 74 -8.79 -1.73 12.24
N ASP A 75 -9.28 -1.83 13.47
CA ASP A 75 -9.65 -0.71 14.32
C ASP A 75 -8.44 0.13 14.78
N ARG A 76 -7.24 -0.47 14.78
CA ARG A 76 -5.99 0.18 15.17
C ARG A 76 -4.89 0.09 14.11
N MET A 77 -5.24 -0.39 12.92
CA MET A 77 -4.30 -0.64 11.82
C MET A 77 -4.58 0.30 10.65
N LEU A 78 -3.52 0.86 10.07
CA LEU A 78 -3.53 1.44 8.73
C LEU A 78 -2.64 0.58 7.85
N MET A 79 -3.18 0.06 6.74
CA MET A 79 -2.43 -0.74 5.79
C MET A 79 -2.19 0.06 4.52
N VAL A 80 -0.95 0.10 4.07
CA VAL A 80 -0.53 0.74 2.82
C VAL A 80 0.13 -0.33 1.97
N VAL A 81 -0.44 -0.58 0.79
CA VAL A 81 0.04 -1.58 -0.14
C VAL A 81 0.51 -0.92 -1.44
N ALA A 82 1.61 -1.42 -2.00
CA ALA A 82 2.10 -1.04 -3.32
C ALA A 82 2.04 -2.25 -4.26
N SER A 83 1.54 -2.06 -5.47
CA SER A 83 1.44 -3.10 -6.49
C SER A 83 1.18 -2.51 -7.88
N SER A 84 1.10 -3.36 -8.91
CA SER A 84 0.71 -2.92 -10.24
C SER A 84 -0.80 -2.64 -10.32
N PRO A 85 -1.25 -1.69 -11.16
CA PRO A 85 -2.68 -1.40 -11.33
C PRO A 85 -3.51 -2.62 -11.75
N ASP A 86 -2.96 -3.48 -12.62
CA ASP A 86 -3.62 -4.70 -13.09
C ASP A 86 -3.88 -5.69 -11.94
N PHE A 87 -2.99 -5.75 -10.95
CA PHE A 87 -3.17 -6.61 -9.80
C PHE A 87 -4.23 -6.04 -8.85
N LEU A 88 -4.14 -4.73 -8.55
CA LEU A 88 -5.06 -4.05 -7.63
C LEU A 88 -6.50 -3.95 -8.15
N THR A 89 -6.69 -3.96 -9.46
CA THR A 89 -8.03 -4.03 -10.09
C THR A 89 -8.59 -5.46 -10.11
N GLY A 90 -7.75 -6.46 -9.93
CA GLY A 90 -8.13 -7.87 -9.86
C GLY A 90 -8.87 -8.24 -8.58
N ARG A 91 -9.77 -9.23 -8.68
CA ARG A 91 -10.45 -9.87 -7.52
C ARG A 91 -9.92 -11.27 -7.24
N ALA A 92 -8.61 -11.44 -7.28
CA ALA A 92 -7.94 -12.73 -7.12
C ALA A 92 -6.87 -12.68 -6.01
N GLY A 93 -6.56 -13.85 -5.44
CA GLY A 93 -5.58 -13.96 -4.35
C GLY A 93 -5.92 -13.05 -3.17
N VAL A 94 -4.88 -12.44 -2.61
CA VAL A 94 -4.95 -11.52 -1.45
C VAL A 94 -5.93 -10.37 -1.64
N MET A 95 -6.18 -9.91 -2.87
CA MET A 95 -7.13 -8.82 -3.13
C MET A 95 -8.57 -9.16 -2.75
N ARG A 96 -8.95 -10.45 -2.65
CA ARG A 96 -10.30 -10.84 -2.21
C ARG A 96 -10.56 -10.54 -0.74
N SER A 97 -9.49 -10.54 0.04
CA SER A 97 -9.55 -10.41 1.49
C SER A 97 -9.44 -8.96 1.92
N LEU A 98 -8.85 -8.11 1.08
CA LEU A 98 -8.71 -6.68 1.34
C LEU A 98 -10.06 -5.95 1.22
N PRO A 99 -10.34 -4.98 2.12
CA PRO A 99 -11.51 -4.13 2.00
C PRO A 99 -11.41 -3.24 0.75
N PRO A 100 -12.54 -2.69 0.25
CA PRO A 100 -12.51 -1.71 -0.82
C PRO A 100 -11.59 -0.53 -0.47
N MET A 101 -10.68 -0.18 -1.39
CA MET A 101 -9.81 0.97 -1.22
C MET A 101 -10.62 2.27 -1.30
N THR A 102 -10.50 3.10 -0.28
CA THR A 102 -11.14 4.43 -0.21
C THR A 102 -10.17 5.57 -0.54
N ALA A 103 -8.87 5.28 -0.56
CA ALA A 103 -7.83 6.20 -0.97
C ALA A 103 -6.68 5.45 -1.64
N GLY A 104 -6.01 6.08 -2.61
CA GLY A 104 -4.89 5.48 -3.30
C GLY A 104 -4.12 6.47 -4.15
N MET A 105 -2.87 6.14 -4.43
CA MET A 105 -2.02 6.88 -5.36
C MET A 105 -1.70 6.00 -6.57
N LEU A 106 -1.94 6.53 -7.76
CA LEU A 106 -1.52 5.92 -9.00
C LEU A 106 -0.38 6.74 -9.58
N LEU A 107 0.81 6.13 -9.64
CA LEU A 107 1.99 6.76 -10.20
C LEU A 107 2.16 6.32 -11.65
N ASN A 108 2.62 7.24 -12.50
CA ASN A 108 2.92 6.98 -13.90
C ASN A 108 1.77 6.29 -14.68
N PRO A 109 0.53 6.81 -14.65
CA PRO A 109 -0.59 6.21 -15.37
C PRO A 109 -0.34 6.18 -16.88
N THR A 110 -0.74 5.10 -17.53
CA THR A 110 -0.53 4.85 -18.97
C THR A 110 -1.82 4.83 -19.77
N GLY A 111 -2.96 4.61 -19.10
CA GLY A 111 -4.27 4.52 -19.72
C GLY A 111 -5.37 5.12 -18.88
N GLY A 112 -6.47 5.51 -19.53
CA GLY A 112 -7.63 6.08 -18.84
C GLY A 112 -8.35 5.10 -17.90
N LEU A 113 -8.06 3.79 -17.99
CA LEU A 113 -8.69 2.74 -17.18
C LEU A 113 -7.88 2.36 -15.94
N ASP A 114 -6.64 2.83 -15.81
CA ASP A 114 -5.74 2.51 -14.69
C ASP A 114 -6.29 2.99 -13.34
N GLY A 115 -7.23 3.95 -13.37
CA GLY A 115 -7.85 4.55 -12.20
C GLY A 115 -8.63 3.58 -11.32
N GLY A 116 -9.05 2.43 -11.88
CA GLY A 116 -9.78 1.41 -11.13
C GLY A 116 -9.03 0.93 -9.88
N ALA A 117 -7.69 0.91 -9.95
CA ALA A 117 -6.83 0.51 -8.84
C ALA A 117 -6.92 1.43 -7.63
N ILE A 118 -7.36 2.67 -7.81
CA ILE A 118 -7.50 3.69 -6.75
C ILE A 118 -8.94 4.18 -6.60
N GLY A 119 -9.92 3.39 -7.07
CA GLY A 119 -11.35 3.69 -6.92
C GLY A 119 -11.92 4.70 -7.93
N LEU A 120 -11.17 5.08 -8.96
CA LEU A 120 -11.65 5.94 -10.03
C LEU A 120 -12.19 5.10 -11.20
N ARG A 121 -13.32 5.51 -11.78
CA ARG A 121 -13.86 4.85 -12.98
C ARG A 121 -13.02 5.13 -14.22
N ARG A 122 -12.48 6.34 -14.32
CA ARG A 122 -11.68 6.80 -15.45
C ARG A 122 -10.77 7.93 -15.01
N ILE A 123 -9.59 7.99 -15.63
CA ILE A 123 -8.65 9.10 -15.49
C ILE A 123 -8.81 10.04 -16.70
N PRO A 124 -8.81 11.36 -16.49
CA PRO A 124 -8.76 12.33 -17.58
C PRO A 124 -7.54 12.11 -18.49
N GLN A 125 -7.72 12.16 -19.81
CA GLN A 125 -6.65 11.78 -20.75
C GLN A 125 -5.43 12.71 -20.66
N GLU A 126 -5.65 13.99 -20.37
CA GLU A 126 -4.63 14.99 -20.10
C GLU A 126 -3.69 14.62 -18.92
N TRP A 127 -4.14 13.76 -18.01
CA TRP A 127 -3.33 13.30 -16.87
C TRP A 127 -2.50 12.06 -17.21
N THR A 128 -2.76 11.42 -18.35
CA THR A 128 -1.96 10.30 -18.89
C THR A 128 -0.87 10.76 -19.85
N SER A 129 -0.91 12.02 -20.31
CA SER A 129 0.03 12.53 -21.34
C SER A 129 1.39 12.99 -20.81
N ASP A 130 1.56 13.19 -19.50
CA ASP A 130 2.82 13.65 -18.90
C ASP A 130 3.30 12.68 -17.81
N SER A 131 3.45 11.40 -18.17
CA SER A 131 3.90 10.38 -17.23
C SER A 131 5.41 10.51 -16.98
N ARG A 132 5.76 10.74 -15.71
CA ARG A 132 7.13 10.90 -15.21
C ARG A 132 7.24 10.28 -13.83
N ALA A 133 8.44 9.87 -13.43
CA ALA A 133 8.70 9.37 -12.08
C ALA A 133 8.22 10.36 -11.00
N GLY A 134 7.50 9.85 -10.00
CA GLY A 134 6.91 10.64 -8.93
C GLY A 134 5.66 11.44 -9.32
N ARG A 135 5.31 11.61 -10.60
CA ARG A 135 4.01 12.18 -11.00
C ARG A 135 2.92 11.13 -10.95
N GLY A 136 1.74 11.56 -10.52
CA GLY A 136 0.60 10.66 -10.44
C GLY A 136 -0.68 11.34 -10.00
N ILE A 137 -1.62 10.50 -9.61
CA ILE A 137 -2.97 10.87 -9.20
C ILE A 137 -3.19 10.33 -7.81
N LEU A 138 -3.55 11.20 -6.88
CA LEU A 138 -4.12 10.83 -5.60
C LEU A 138 -5.64 10.82 -5.75
N ALA A 139 -6.28 9.72 -5.37
CA ALA A 139 -7.72 9.66 -5.21
C ALA A 139 -8.04 9.45 -3.73
N VAL A 140 -8.97 10.25 -3.19
CA VAL A 140 -9.51 10.08 -1.84
C VAL A 140 -11.03 10.18 -1.94
N ALA A 141 -11.74 9.16 -1.48
CA ALA A 141 -13.20 9.07 -1.57
C ALA A 141 -13.75 9.30 -2.99
N GLY A 142 -13.00 8.89 -4.01
CA GLY A 142 -13.35 9.08 -5.42
C GLY A 142 -13.02 10.45 -6.00
N GLU A 143 -12.50 11.38 -5.20
CA GLU A 143 -12.08 12.71 -5.66
C GLU A 143 -10.61 12.67 -6.12
N PRO A 144 -10.33 12.93 -7.41
CA PRO A 144 -9.00 12.81 -7.96
C PRO A 144 -8.23 14.14 -7.88
N SER A 145 -6.93 14.08 -7.60
CA SER A 145 -6.03 15.23 -7.53
C SER A 145 -4.67 14.88 -8.12
N HIS A 146 -4.11 15.78 -8.93
CA HIS A 146 -2.77 15.58 -9.49
C HIS A 146 -1.71 15.80 -8.41
N ILE A 147 -0.70 14.92 -8.35
CA ILE A 147 0.35 14.96 -7.33
C ILE A 147 1.75 14.82 -7.92
N GLN A 148 2.73 15.32 -7.18
CA GLN A 148 4.15 15.04 -7.36
C GLN A 148 4.70 14.50 -6.03
N VAL A 149 5.12 13.24 -6.04
CA VAL A 149 5.84 12.62 -4.93
C VAL A 149 7.29 13.13 -4.96
N PRO A 150 7.83 13.63 -3.83
CA PRO A 150 9.24 13.99 -3.73
C PRO A 150 10.14 12.78 -3.99
N THR A 151 11.24 13.00 -4.69
CA THR A 151 12.31 12.02 -4.92
C THR A 151 13.47 12.25 -3.98
#